data_AF-A0A0K8RGM1-F1
#
_entry.id   AF-A0A0K8RGM1-F1
#
_cell.length_a   1.000
_cell.length_b   1.000
_cell.length_c   1.000
_cell.angle_alpha   90.00
_cell.angle_beta   90.00
_cell.angle_gamma   90.00
#
_symmetry.space_group_name_H-M   'P 1'
#
loop_
_entity.id
_entity.type
_entity.pdbx_description
1 polymer ?
#
loop_
_entity_poly.entity_id
_entity_poly.type
_entity_poly.pdbx_seq_one_letter_code
_entity_poly.pdbx_strand_id
1 'polypeptide(L)'
;MLHTAEVYFRDLECPDIELYLVGLDNTTKEEEDEFEVTETVKPNIIHMDGPFTLAFLQEWVEKSGKFNESDIVILLTKRIIVDYIGNPLFGLAAGVSYLDGICSPLHVGMVYDTGRDFWGIRSLIQQIAHLLGAPWDEGYQAPNCLSKEGHLMSIRSVVSLYPTLSNCTKDYLLQKYQENLHTKPCWMDTPTPIVSRTNNLPVHYFEEEEFCKSAHPWYPEGQYCPNDHSAQNKTPICNVACCMNETTFSGFYSSTPDGTNCTDENGGDDGKVCLFFEMRWALGRPVSSMENEWIHHV
;
A
#
# COMPACT_ATOMS: atom_id res chain seq x y z
N MET A 1 3.69 3.16 7.69
CA MET A 1 3.44 2.97 6.24
C MET A 1 4.35 1.90 5.64
N LEU A 2 5.67 2.11 5.53
CA LEU A 2 6.58 1.12 4.90
C LEU A 2 6.55 -0.25 5.56
N HIS A 3 6.64 -0.30 6.90
CA HIS A 3 6.53 -1.56 7.64
C HIS A 3 5.21 -2.28 7.37
N THR A 4 4.09 -1.55 7.32
CA THR A 4 2.78 -2.12 6.99
C THR A 4 2.76 -2.70 5.59
N ALA A 5 3.36 -2.02 4.61
CA ALA A 5 3.49 -2.55 3.25
C ALA A 5 4.29 -3.87 3.23
N GLU A 6 5.38 -3.97 3.99
CA GLU A 6 6.17 -5.21 4.14
C GLU A 6 5.30 -6.39 4.62
N VAL A 7 4.37 -6.16 5.54
CA VAL A 7 3.47 -7.21 6.06
C VAL A 7 2.68 -7.89 4.95
N TYR A 8 2.29 -7.17 3.90
CA TYR A 8 1.57 -7.75 2.76
C TYR A 8 2.44 -8.62 1.84
N PHE A 9 3.76 -8.46 1.89
CA PHE A 9 4.70 -9.32 1.17
C PHE A 9 5.08 -10.59 1.96
N ARG A 10 4.80 -10.65 3.27
CA ARG A 10 5.07 -11.84 4.11
C ARG A 10 4.22 -13.07 3.77
N ASP A 11 3.21 -12.89 2.92
CA ASP A 11 2.40 -13.98 2.37
C ASP A 11 3.11 -14.72 1.21
N LEU A 12 4.33 -14.31 0.85
CA LEU A 12 5.22 -15.04 -0.05
C LEU A 12 5.90 -16.18 0.71
N GLU A 13 5.91 -17.38 0.13
CA GLU A 13 6.72 -18.50 0.65
C GLU A 13 8.20 -18.38 0.26
N CYS A 14 8.45 -17.80 -0.92
CA CYS A 14 9.76 -17.49 -1.47
C CYS A 14 9.55 -16.52 -2.65
N PRO A 15 10.34 -15.44 -2.79
CA PRO A 15 11.36 -14.98 -1.83
C PRO A 15 10.76 -14.29 -0.60
N ASP A 16 11.55 -14.22 0.48
CA ASP A 16 11.29 -13.29 1.58
C ASP A 16 11.63 -11.86 1.12
N ILE A 17 10.69 -10.93 1.28
CA ILE A 17 10.87 -9.52 0.92
C ILE A 17 10.85 -8.68 2.20
N GLU A 18 11.93 -7.95 2.44
CA GLU A 18 12.07 -7.02 3.55
C GLU A 18 12.24 -5.60 3.02
N LEU A 19 11.56 -4.63 3.63
CA LEU A 19 11.57 -3.24 3.17
C LEU A 19 12.31 -2.35 4.17
N TYR A 20 13.35 -1.68 3.70
CA TYR A 20 14.20 -0.81 4.50
C TYR A 20 14.06 0.64 4.05
N LEU A 21 13.82 1.55 4.98
CA LEU A 21 13.89 2.98 4.70
C LEU A 21 15.36 3.41 4.82
N VAL A 22 16.01 3.67 3.68
CA VAL A 22 17.44 4.03 3.58
C VAL A 22 17.67 5.52 3.30
N GLY A 23 16.64 6.23 2.86
CA GLY A 23 16.68 7.66 2.58
C GLY A 23 15.31 8.29 2.76
N LEU A 24 15.29 9.56 3.14
CA LEU A 24 14.09 10.38 3.23
C LEU A 24 14.46 11.82 2.89
N ASP A 25 13.77 12.41 1.92
CA ASP A 25 13.97 13.77 1.46
C ASP A 25 12.60 14.44 1.35
N ASN A 26 12.48 15.64 1.92
CA ASN A 26 11.30 16.47 1.73
C ASN A 26 11.61 17.46 0.62
N THR A 27 10.90 17.34 -0.51
CA THR A 27 11.11 18.19 -1.67
C THR A 27 10.80 19.65 -1.37
N THR A 28 11.57 20.57 -1.96
CA THR A 28 11.21 21.98 -1.99
C THR A 28 10.28 22.29 -3.15
N LYS A 29 9.66 23.48 -3.13
CA LYS A 29 8.79 23.89 -4.23
C LYS A 29 9.55 24.01 -5.55
N GLU A 30 10.80 24.48 -5.49
CA GLU A 30 11.69 24.60 -6.65
C GLU A 30 12.06 23.23 -7.23
N GLU A 31 12.27 22.22 -6.39
CA GLU A 31 12.51 20.85 -6.83
C GLU A 31 11.24 20.25 -7.45
N GLU A 32 10.09 20.45 -6.81
CA GLU A 32 8.79 20.02 -7.35
C GLU A 32 8.50 20.64 -8.72
N ASP A 33 8.88 21.89 -8.96
CA ASP A 33 8.70 22.54 -10.26
C ASP A 33 9.60 21.93 -11.37
N GLU A 34 10.63 21.14 -11.04
CA GLU A 34 11.43 20.40 -12.02
C GLU A 34 10.75 19.13 -12.52
N PHE A 35 9.91 18.48 -11.70
CA PHE A 35 9.32 17.18 -12.04
C PHE A 35 7.79 17.13 -12.06
N GLU A 36 7.10 17.99 -11.32
CA GLU A 36 5.64 17.96 -11.21
C GLU A 36 4.99 18.51 -12.48
N VAL A 37 4.28 17.63 -13.20
CA VAL A 37 3.43 18.02 -14.32
C VAL A 37 1.99 17.98 -13.86
N THR A 38 1.27 19.07 -14.07
CA THR A 38 -0.13 19.15 -13.67
C THR A 38 -1.06 19.33 -14.86
N GLU A 39 -2.22 18.70 -14.78
CA GLU A 39 -3.29 18.84 -15.76
C GLU A 39 -4.61 19.25 -15.10
N THR A 40 -5.45 19.95 -15.86
CA THR A 40 -6.79 20.36 -15.42
C THR A 40 -7.82 19.42 -16.02
N VAL A 41 -8.17 18.36 -15.28
CA VAL A 41 -9.16 17.34 -15.75
C VAL A 41 -10.60 17.79 -15.50
N LYS A 42 -10.84 18.63 -14.48
CA LYS A 42 -12.14 19.26 -14.18
C LYS A 42 -11.96 20.76 -13.95
N PRO A 43 -12.99 21.59 -14.23
CA PRO A 43 -12.91 23.01 -13.91
C PRO A 43 -12.52 23.22 -12.43
N ASN A 44 -11.40 23.89 -12.19
CA ASN A 44 -10.85 24.23 -10.87
C ASN A 44 -10.26 23.07 -10.04
N ILE A 45 -9.97 21.91 -10.62
CA ILE A 45 -9.22 20.85 -9.93
C ILE A 45 -7.96 20.53 -10.72
N ILE A 46 -6.81 20.81 -10.11
CA ILE A 46 -5.47 20.57 -10.66
C ILE A 46 -5.01 19.19 -10.18
N HIS A 47 -4.82 18.27 -11.12
CA HIS A 47 -4.32 16.93 -10.87
C HIS A 47 -2.84 16.84 -11.24
N MET A 48 -2.15 15.84 -10.69
CA MET A 48 -0.81 15.44 -11.13
C MET A 48 -0.98 14.52 -12.34
N ASP A 49 -0.36 14.87 -13.45
CA ASP A 49 -0.25 13.99 -14.61
C ASP A 49 0.75 12.88 -14.28
N GLY A 50 0.25 11.67 -14.07
CA GLY A 50 1.03 10.55 -13.56
C GLY A 50 2.19 10.17 -14.48
N PRO A 51 1.93 9.79 -15.74
CA PRO A 51 2.99 9.36 -16.66
C PRO A 51 4.06 10.44 -16.92
N PHE A 52 3.67 11.70 -17.12
CA PHE A 52 4.66 12.76 -17.36
C PHE A 52 5.43 13.13 -16.08
N THR A 53 4.75 13.22 -14.93
CA THR A 53 5.44 13.48 -13.66
C THR A 53 6.41 12.35 -13.31
N LEU A 54 6.05 11.09 -13.55
CA LEU A 54 6.94 9.95 -13.30
C LEU A 54 8.22 10.01 -14.15
N ALA A 55 8.10 10.43 -15.42
CA ALA A 55 9.23 10.58 -16.32
C ALA A 55 10.20 11.67 -15.84
N PHE A 56 9.70 12.85 -15.48
CA PHE A 56 10.56 13.91 -14.97
C PHE A 56 11.09 13.61 -13.55
N LEU A 57 10.32 12.89 -12.73
CA LEU A 57 10.80 12.42 -11.42
C LEU A 57 11.98 11.48 -11.57
N GLN A 58 11.94 10.55 -12.54
CA GLN A 58 13.07 9.69 -12.87
C GLN A 58 14.31 10.51 -13.25
N GLU A 59 14.18 11.48 -14.15
CA GLU A 59 15.28 12.37 -14.55
C GLU A 59 15.84 13.19 -13.37
N TRP A 60 14.96 13.70 -12.50
CA TRP A 60 15.35 14.47 -11.33
C TRP A 60 16.08 13.60 -10.29
N VAL A 61 15.57 12.40 -9.99
CA VAL A 61 16.22 11.44 -9.08
C VAL A 61 17.64 11.14 -9.54
N GLU A 62 17.82 10.82 -10.82
CA GLU A 62 19.14 10.55 -11.42
C GLU A 62 20.08 11.76 -11.32
N LYS A 63 19.60 12.95 -11.70
CA LYS A 63 20.39 14.18 -11.71
C LYS A 63 20.77 14.62 -10.30
N SER A 64 19.88 14.43 -9.33
CA SER A 64 20.09 14.83 -7.94
C SER A 64 21.19 14.01 -7.26
N GLY A 65 21.31 12.73 -7.60
CA GLY A 65 22.19 11.76 -6.94
C GLY A 65 21.83 11.49 -5.47
N LYS A 66 20.73 12.05 -4.95
CA LYS A 66 20.32 11.93 -3.54
C LYS A 66 19.96 10.49 -3.14
N PHE A 67 19.54 9.68 -4.11
CA PHE A 67 18.98 8.34 -3.88
C PHE A 67 19.81 7.22 -4.51
N ASN A 68 21.10 7.45 -4.77
CA ASN A 68 21.98 6.46 -5.41
C ASN A 68 22.14 5.15 -4.62
N GLU A 69 21.87 5.17 -3.31
CA GLU A 69 21.90 3.99 -2.43
C GLU A 69 20.52 3.32 -2.28
N SER A 70 19.48 3.83 -2.95
CA SER A 70 18.11 3.30 -2.89
C SER A 70 17.81 2.40 -4.09
N ASP A 71 17.32 1.20 -3.85
CA ASP A 71 16.89 0.28 -4.93
C ASP A 71 15.56 0.69 -5.56
N ILE A 72 14.72 1.39 -4.78
CA ILE A 72 13.41 1.92 -5.15
C ILE A 72 13.24 3.30 -4.50
N VAL A 73 12.69 4.26 -5.26
CA VAL A 73 12.33 5.59 -4.77
C VAL A 73 10.84 5.82 -4.98
N ILE A 74 10.12 6.21 -3.91
CA ILE A 74 8.68 6.49 -3.97
C ILE A 74 8.43 7.94 -3.58
N LEU A 75 7.82 8.71 -4.48
CA LEU A 75 7.24 10.01 -4.17
C LEU A 75 5.87 9.83 -3.50
N LEU A 76 5.74 10.28 -2.26
CA LEU A 76 4.45 10.41 -1.59
C LEU A 76 3.88 11.80 -1.86
N THR A 77 2.65 11.88 -2.37
CA THR A 77 2.02 13.16 -2.71
C THR A 77 0.58 13.27 -2.22
N LYS A 78 0.17 14.48 -1.85
CA LYS A 78 -1.24 14.83 -1.57
C LYS A 78 -1.98 15.30 -2.81
N ARG A 79 -1.31 15.41 -3.96
CA ARG A 79 -1.94 15.75 -5.24
C ARG A 79 -2.50 14.49 -5.86
N ILE A 80 -3.79 14.53 -6.23
CA ILE A 80 -4.45 13.40 -6.88
C ILE A 80 -3.76 13.13 -8.22
N ILE A 81 -3.31 11.89 -8.43
CA ILE A 81 -2.64 11.45 -9.64
C ILE A 81 -3.67 11.02 -10.67
N VAL A 82 -3.41 11.33 -11.93
CA VAL A 82 -4.18 10.85 -13.08
C VAL A 82 -3.31 9.91 -13.89
N ASP A 83 -3.86 8.78 -14.31
CA ASP A 83 -3.19 7.83 -15.20
C ASP A 83 -4.12 7.50 -16.37
N TYR A 84 -3.50 7.25 -17.52
CA TYR A 84 -4.16 6.88 -18.75
C TYR A 84 -4.34 5.36 -18.88
N ILE A 85 -3.77 4.58 -17.95
CA ILE A 85 -3.95 3.13 -17.83
C ILE A 85 -5.16 2.83 -16.91
N GLY A 86 -6.31 2.43 -17.49
CA GLY A 86 -7.48 2.01 -16.71
C GLY A 86 -8.83 2.47 -17.28
N ASN A 87 -9.87 2.48 -16.44
CA ASN A 87 -11.21 2.92 -16.86
C ASN A 87 -11.23 4.45 -17.04
N PRO A 88 -11.50 4.96 -18.26
CA PRO A 88 -11.50 6.40 -18.56
C PRO A 88 -12.61 7.19 -17.84
N LEU A 89 -13.57 6.54 -17.16
CA LEU A 89 -14.62 7.25 -16.43
C LEU A 89 -14.12 8.08 -15.23
N PHE A 90 -12.92 7.79 -14.70
CA PHE A 90 -12.37 8.55 -13.59
C PHE A 90 -10.94 9.04 -13.82
N GLY A 91 -10.09 8.30 -14.55
CA GLY A 91 -8.70 8.69 -14.81
C GLY A 91 -7.82 8.83 -13.55
N LEU A 92 -8.37 8.71 -12.34
CA LEU A 92 -7.62 8.87 -11.10
C LEU A 92 -6.87 7.59 -10.78
N ALA A 93 -5.55 7.69 -10.64
CA ALA A 93 -4.71 6.63 -10.10
C ALA A 93 -4.34 6.94 -8.65
N ALA A 94 -4.31 5.90 -7.81
CA ALA A 94 -3.76 6.03 -6.46
C ALA A 94 -2.21 6.02 -6.47
N GLY A 95 -1.60 5.68 -7.60
CA GLY A 95 -0.15 5.66 -7.82
C GLY A 95 0.22 5.17 -9.21
N VAL A 96 1.45 5.46 -9.63
CA VAL A 96 2.01 5.10 -10.94
C VAL A 96 3.49 4.76 -10.77
N SER A 97 3.98 3.74 -11.46
CA SER A 97 5.39 3.30 -11.44
C SER A 97 5.75 2.56 -12.72
N TYR A 98 7.05 2.37 -12.95
CA TYR A 98 7.53 1.51 -14.03
C TYR A 98 7.41 0.03 -13.66
N LEU A 99 7.03 -0.82 -14.62
CA LEU A 99 7.09 -2.26 -14.46
C LEU A 99 8.56 -2.71 -14.50
N ASP A 100 8.97 -3.52 -13.52
CA ASP A 100 10.31 -4.10 -13.45
C ASP A 100 11.45 -3.05 -13.40
N GLY A 101 11.18 -1.92 -12.75
CA GLY A 101 12.11 -0.79 -12.68
C GLY A 101 13.29 -0.97 -11.72
N ILE A 102 13.21 -1.93 -10.78
CA ILE A 102 14.25 -2.15 -9.77
C ILE A 102 15.63 -2.42 -10.39
N CYS A 103 16.69 -1.90 -9.77
CA CYS A 103 18.08 -1.95 -10.26
C CYS A 103 18.31 -1.31 -11.64
N SER A 104 17.41 -0.43 -12.07
CA SER A 104 17.56 0.37 -13.29
C SER A 104 17.31 1.84 -12.96
N PRO A 105 17.56 2.78 -13.89
CA PRO A 105 17.19 4.17 -13.68
C PRO A 105 15.66 4.39 -13.56
N LEU A 106 14.84 3.39 -13.93
CA LEU A 106 13.38 3.40 -13.81
C LEU A 106 12.87 2.97 -12.42
N HIS A 107 13.70 2.99 -11.38
CA HIS A 107 13.37 2.52 -10.03
C HIS A 107 12.41 3.45 -9.24
N VAL A 108 11.69 4.34 -9.93
CA VAL A 108 10.85 5.36 -9.31
C VAL A 108 9.37 5.00 -9.40
N GLY A 109 8.61 5.39 -8.37
CA GLY A 109 7.15 5.31 -8.33
C GLY A 109 6.54 6.49 -7.59
N MET A 110 5.23 6.67 -7.73
CA MET A 110 4.48 7.73 -7.07
C MET A 110 3.24 7.15 -6.41
N VAL A 111 2.89 7.69 -5.25
CA VAL A 111 1.75 7.25 -4.46
C VAL A 111 1.01 8.47 -3.94
N TYR A 112 -0.29 8.52 -4.22
CA TYR A 112 -1.19 9.43 -3.55
C TYR A 112 -1.45 8.96 -2.11
N ASP A 113 -1.17 9.81 -1.15
CA ASP A 113 -1.50 9.60 0.26
C ASP A 113 -2.08 10.87 0.87
N THR A 114 -3.09 10.71 1.72
CA THR A 114 -3.71 11.85 2.42
C THR A 114 -2.79 12.41 3.51
N GLY A 115 -1.86 11.59 3.99
CA GLY A 115 -1.04 11.83 5.18
C GLY A 115 -1.84 11.87 6.48
N ARG A 116 -3.04 11.25 6.52
CA ARG A 116 -3.94 11.32 7.68
C ARG A 116 -4.36 9.96 8.22
N ASP A 117 -4.67 9.02 7.33
CA ASP A 117 -5.26 7.72 7.65
C ASP A 117 -4.51 6.57 6.97
N PHE A 118 -3.28 6.83 6.51
CA PHE A 118 -2.46 5.89 5.74
C PHE A 118 -3.14 5.38 4.44
N TRP A 119 -3.99 6.21 3.83
CA TRP A 119 -4.72 5.91 2.60
C TRP A 119 -3.85 5.31 1.49
N GLY A 120 -2.62 5.80 1.35
CA GLY A 120 -1.70 5.38 0.30
C GLY A 120 -1.10 3.99 0.48
N ILE A 121 -1.31 3.26 1.59
CA ILE A 121 -0.64 1.96 1.83
C ILE A 121 -0.92 0.98 0.69
N ARG A 122 -2.16 0.94 0.19
CA ARG A 122 -2.54 -0.01 -0.88
C ARG A 122 -1.73 0.28 -2.13
N SER A 123 -1.69 1.55 -2.50
CA SER A 123 -0.96 2.01 -3.67
C SER A 123 0.54 1.79 -3.51
N LEU A 124 1.09 2.01 -2.31
CA LEU A 124 2.50 1.72 -2.02
C LEU A 124 2.83 0.25 -2.26
N ILE A 125 2.01 -0.68 -1.77
CA ILE A 125 2.20 -2.11 -2.01
C ILE A 125 2.14 -2.42 -3.51
N GLN A 126 1.14 -1.85 -4.21
CA GLN A 126 0.98 -2.03 -5.65
C GLN A 126 2.21 -1.54 -6.43
N GLN A 127 2.68 -0.32 -6.15
CA GLN A 127 3.82 0.26 -6.86
C GLN A 127 5.13 -0.48 -6.56
N ILE A 128 5.34 -0.94 -5.31
CA ILE A 128 6.51 -1.76 -4.98
C ILE A 128 6.46 -3.10 -5.73
N ALA A 129 5.33 -3.80 -5.73
CA ALA A 129 5.18 -5.05 -6.48
C ALA A 129 5.42 -4.85 -7.99
N HIS A 130 4.92 -3.75 -8.54
CA HIS A 130 5.11 -3.39 -9.95
C HIS A 130 6.58 -3.11 -10.28
N LEU A 131 7.29 -2.35 -9.44
CA LEU A 131 8.73 -2.12 -9.57
C LEU A 131 9.57 -3.39 -9.45
N LEU A 132 9.10 -4.36 -8.66
CA LEU A 132 9.69 -5.70 -8.52
C LEU A 132 9.36 -6.64 -9.70
N GLY A 133 8.62 -6.17 -10.70
CA GLY A 133 8.33 -6.91 -11.93
C GLY A 133 7.01 -7.68 -11.93
N ALA A 134 6.16 -7.51 -10.93
CA ALA A 134 4.81 -8.07 -10.96
C ALA A 134 3.87 -7.18 -11.79
N PRO A 135 3.33 -7.65 -12.92
CA PRO A 135 2.34 -6.91 -13.67
C PRO A 135 1.02 -6.83 -12.89
N TRP A 136 0.12 -5.96 -13.36
CA TRP A 136 -1.25 -5.94 -12.87
C TRP A 136 -1.97 -7.28 -13.10
N ASP A 137 -2.86 -7.67 -12.18
CA ASP A 137 -3.69 -8.89 -12.27
C ASP A 137 -4.78 -8.79 -13.37
N GLU A 138 -4.69 -7.80 -14.24
CA GLU A 138 -5.56 -7.60 -15.38
C GLU A 138 -4.75 -7.03 -16.55
N GLY A 139 -5.04 -7.47 -17.76
CA GLY A 139 -4.49 -6.88 -18.97
C GLY A 139 -3.58 -7.81 -19.78
N TYR A 140 -3.03 -7.25 -20.86
CA TYR A 140 -2.27 -8.00 -21.86
C TYR A 140 -0.88 -8.44 -21.37
N GLN A 141 -0.34 -7.78 -20.34
CA GLN A 141 0.97 -8.06 -19.77
C GLN A 141 0.99 -9.37 -18.97
N ALA A 142 -0.18 -9.80 -18.47
CA ALA A 142 -0.35 -10.98 -17.64
C ALA A 142 -1.63 -11.75 -18.02
N PRO A 143 -1.71 -12.33 -19.24
CA PRO A 143 -2.93 -12.97 -19.73
C PRO A 143 -3.34 -14.18 -18.87
N ASN A 144 -2.38 -14.83 -18.19
CA ASN A 144 -2.65 -15.95 -17.28
C ASN A 144 -3.25 -15.49 -15.94
N CYS A 145 -3.26 -14.19 -15.67
CA CYS A 145 -3.74 -13.58 -14.44
C CYS A 145 -5.11 -12.94 -14.59
N LEU A 146 -5.68 -13.01 -15.82
CA LEU A 146 -7.05 -12.61 -16.11
C LEU A 146 -8.02 -13.26 -15.12
N SER A 147 -8.94 -12.45 -14.59
CA SER A 147 -9.99 -12.87 -13.65
C SER A 147 -9.52 -13.20 -12.21
N LYS A 148 -8.36 -12.70 -11.76
CA LYS A 148 -7.99 -12.68 -10.32
C LYS A 148 -8.57 -11.48 -9.57
N GLU A 149 -9.81 -11.14 -9.90
CA GLU A 149 -10.52 -9.95 -9.42
C GLU A 149 -10.47 -9.84 -7.90
N GLY A 150 -10.14 -8.65 -7.43
CA GLY A 150 -10.23 -8.27 -6.04
C GLY A 150 -8.94 -8.39 -5.23
N HIS A 151 -7.86 -8.96 -5.75
CA HIS A 151 -6.56 -8.92 -5.06
C HIS A 151 -5.93 -7.52 -5.11
N LEU A 152 -4.81 -7.34 -4.42
CA LEU A 152 -4.14 -6.04 -4.35
C LEU A 152 -3.71 -5.53 -5.74
N MET A 153 -3.29 -6.39 -6.67
CA MET A 153 -2.81 -5.99 -8.00
C MET A 153 -3.92 -5.84 -9.07
N SER A 154 -5.21 -5.90 -8.71
CA SER A 154 -6.32 -5.70 -9.66
C SER A 154 -6.46 -4.23 -10.09
N ILE A 155 -6.52 -3.96 -11.41
CA ILE A 155 -6.63 -2.61 -11.99
C ILE A 155 -8.02 -2.01 -11.75
N ARG A 156 -9.10 -2.79 -11.88
CA ARG A 156 -10.47 -2.26 -11.95
C ARG A 156 -11.15 -2.10 -10.59
N SER A 157 -10.56 -2.62 -9.53
CA SER A 157 -11.19 -2.61 -8.22
C SER A 157 -10.87 -1.32 -7.48
N VAL A 158 -11.88 -0.45 -7.34
CA VAL A 158 -11.86 0.69 -6.41
C VAL A 158 -11.61 0.20 -4.97
N VAL A 159 -12.02 -1.03 -4.67
CA VAL A 159 -11.83 -1.73 -3.40
C VAL A 159 -11.36 -3.15 -3.70
N SER A 160 -10.13 -3.51 -3.32
CA SER A 160 -9.64 -4.89 -3.47
C SER A 160 -10.39 -5.83 -2.53
N LEU A 161 -11.29 -6.68 -3.03
CA LEU A 161 -12.04 -7.67 -2.24
C LEU A 161 -11.17 -8.53 -1.31
N TYR A 162 -9.89 -8.73 -1.66
CA TYR A 162 -8.93 -9.49 -0.89
C TYR A 162 -7.68 -8.64 -0.61
N PRO A 163 -7.29 -8.44 0.66
CA PRO A 163 -6.10 -7.71 1.07
C PRO A 163 -4.83 -8.55 0.90
N THR A 164 -4.70 -9.28 -0.21
CA THR A 164 -3.60 -10.22 -0.47
C THR A 164 -3.08 -10.10 -1.90
N LEU A 165 -1.83 -10.50 -2.10
CA LEU A 165 -1.27 -10.71 -3.43
C LEU A 165 -1.91 -11.98 -4.03
N SER A 166 -2.27 -11.92 -5.31
CA SER A 166 -2.78 -13.11 -6.01
C SER A 166 -1.66 -14.12 -6.20
N ASN A 167 -1.99 -15.42 -6.37
CA ASN A 167 -0.96 -16.41 -6.72
C ASN A 167 -0.19 -16.04 -7.99
N CYS A 168 -0.83 -15.38 -8.96
CA CYS A 168 -0.14 -14.87 -10.13
C CYS A 168 0.94 -13.85 -9.75
N THR A 169 0.58 -12.85 -8.94
CA THR A 169 1.55 -11.85 -8.48
C THR A 169 2.73 -12.52 -7.77
N LYS A 170 2.45 -13.51 -6.90
CA LYS A 170 3.48 -14.30 -6.21
C LYS A 170 4.39 -15.05 -7.20
N ASP A 171 3.82 -15.67 -8.23
CA ASP A 171 4.58 -16.40 -9.26
C ASP A 171 5.53 -15.49 -10.05
N TYR A 172 5.11 -14.27 -10.39
CA TYR A 172 5.99 -13.28 -11.05
C TYR A 172 7.15 -12.84 -10.17
N LEU A 173 6.88 -12.56 -8.89
CA LEU A 173 7.93 -12.20 -7.93
C LEU A 173 8.92 -13.35 -7.72
N LEU A 174 8.42 -14.59 -7.63
CA LEU A 174 9.25 -15.79 -7.55
C LEU A 174 10.10 -15.97 -8.82
N GLN A 175 9.50 -15.81 -10.01
CA GLN A 175 10.20 -15.90 -11.28
C GLN A 175 11.33 -14.86 -11.35
N LYS A 176 11.04 -13.59 -11.02
CA LYS A 176 12.05 -12.52 -10.99
C LYS A 176 13.22 -12.87 -10.08
N TYR A 177 12.93 -13.38 -8.89
CA TYR A 177 13.94 -13.83 -7.94
C TYR A 177 14.80 -14.96 -8.52
N GLN A 178 14.17 -16.00 -9.07
CA GLN A 178 14.84 -17.17 -9.66
C GLN A 178 15.76 -16.80 -10.83
N GLU A 179 15.31 -15.90 -11.70
CA GLU A 179 16.10 -15.42 -12.85
C GLU A 179 17.35 -14.63 -12.43
N ASN A 180 17.36 -14.08 -11.21
CA ASN A 180 18.44 -13.23 -10.70
C ASN A 180 19.29 -13.87 -9.59
N LEU A 181 19.06 -15.16 -9.26
CA LEU A 181 19.80 -15.89 -8.22
C LEU A 181 21.34 -15.84 -8.38
N HIS A 182 21.82 -15.66 -9.61
CA HIS A 182 23.25 -15.69 -9.93
C HIS A 182 23.78 -14.36 -10.46
N THR A 183 22.96 -13.30 -10.48
CA THR A 183 23.32 -12.02 -11.11
C THR A 183 23.81 -10.96 -10.12
N LYS A 184 23.79 -11.24 -8.80
CA LYS A 184 24.10 -10.25 -7.75
C LYS A 184 23.39 -8.90 -7.99
N PRO A 185 22.05 -8.91 -8.10
CA PRO A 185 21.28 -7.69 -8.32
C PRO A 185 21.41 -6.76 -7.10
N CYS A 186 21.03 -5.50 -7.30
CA CYS A 186 21.16 -4.43 -6.30
C CYS A 186 20.53 -4.78 -4.95
N TRP A 187 19.38 -5.46 -4.95
CA TRP A 187 18.61 -5.83 -3.75
C TRP A 187 19.13 -7.05 -2.96
N MET A 188 20.29 -7.62 -3.30
CA MET A 188 20.85 -8.78 -2.57
C MET A 188 21.75 -8.43 -1.38
N ASP A 189 22.07 -7.15 -1.18
CA ASP A 189 22.81 -6.71 0.00
C ASP A 189 21.88 -6.39 1.18
N THR A 190 22.48 -6.16 2.36
CA THR A 190 21.73 -5.75 3.55
C THR A 190 21.93 -4.25 3.75
N PRO A 191 20.90 -3.43 3.54
CA PRO A 191 21.03 -1.99 3.64
C PRO A 191 21.17 -1.54 5.10
N THR A 192 21.71 -0.34 5.30
CA THR A 192 21.69 0.34 6.61
C THR A 192 20.49 1.28 6.66
N PRO A 193 19.45 1.00 7.49
CA PRO A 193 18.28 1.85 7.52
C PRO A 193 18.54 3.14 8.30
N ILE A 194 17.91 4.25 7.88
CA ILE A 194 17.98 5.54 8.56
C ILE A 194 17.09 5.59 9.81
N VAL A 195 16.15 4.65 9.94
CA VAL A 195 15.31 4.47 11.12
C VAL A 195 15.31 3.00 11.50
N SER A 196 15.20 2.72 12.80
CA SER A 196 15.07 1.32 13.26
C SER A 196 13.80 0.68 12.70
N ARG A 197 13.89 -0.59 12.28
CA ARG A 197 12.71 -1.37 11.90
C ARG A 197 11.74 -1.41 13.09
N THR A 198 10.46 -1.28 12.79
CA THR A 198 9.37 -1.30 13.76
C THR A 198 8.48 -2.50 13.51
N ASN A 199 7.76 -2.96 14.53
CA ASN A 199 6.66 -3.91 14.39
C ASN A 199 5.28 -3.21 14.53
N ASN A 200 5.28 -1.88 14.61
CA ASN A 200 4.07 -1.11 14.82
C ASN A 200 3.27 -1.00 13.51
N LEU A 201 2.07 -1.55 13.52
CA LEU A 201 1.03 -1.33 12.52
C LEU A 201 0.29 0.00 12.75
N PRO A 202 -0.47 0.50 11.76
CA PRO A 202 -1.20 1.77 11.86
C PRO A 202 -2.11 1.88 13.08
N VAL A 203 -2.69 0.78 13.59
CA VAL A 203 -3.45 0.79 14.84
C VAL A 203 -2.67 1.42 16.00
N HIS A 204 -1.37 1.11 16.14
CA HIS A 204 -0.54 1.63 17.22
C HIS A 204 -0.26 3.13 17.07
N TYR A 205 -0.26 3.65 15.84
CA TYR A 205 -0.17 5.09 15.61
C TYR A 205 -1.45 5.80 16.09
N PHE A 206 -2.62 5.19 15.87
CA PHE A 206 -3.92 5.71 16.32
C PHE A 206 -4.28 5.36 17.76
N GLU A 207 -3.36 4.81 18.55
CA GLU A 207 -3.47 4.79 20.01
C GLU A 207 -3.20 6.18 20.61
N GLU A 208 -2.36 6.98 19.94
CA GLU A 208 -2.01 8.35 20.35
C GLU A 208 -2.75 9.42 19.53
N GLU A 209 -3.35 9.03 18.40
CA GLU A 209 -4.04 9.93 17.45
C GLU A 209 -5.50 9.51 17.24
N GLU A 210 -6.39 10.51 17.09
CA GLU A 210 -7.81 10.26 16.83
C GLU A 210 -8.03 9.90 15.36
N PHE A 211 -8.24 8.61 15.05
CA PHE A 211 -8.45 8.12 13.68
C PHE A 211 -9.61 8.82 12.98
N CYS A 212 -10.79 8.87 13.60
CA CYS A 212 -11.99 9.46 12.97
C CYS A 212 -11.82 10.97 12.69
N LYS A 213 -11.06 11.67 13.54
CA LYS A 213 -10.70 13.07 13.32
C LYS A 213 -9.72 13.23 12.16
N SER A 214 -8.73 12.35 12.09
CA SER A 214 -7.70 12.37 11.06
C SER A 214 -8.25 11.99 9.68
N ALA A 215 -9.02 10.90 9.59
CA ALA A 215 -9.60 10.41 8.35
C ALA A 215 -10.58 11.42 7.71
N HIS A 216 -11.25 12.25 8.53
CA HIS A 216 -12.30 13.17 8.08
C HIS A 216 -11.97 14.64 8.34
N PRO A 217 -11.10 15.26 7.53
CA PRO A 217 -10.70 16.65 7.72
C PRO A 217 -11.85 17.67 7.61
N TRP A 218 -12.95 17.28 6.96
CA TRP A 218 -14.16 18.10 6.83
C TRP A 218 -14.95 18.20 8.15
N TYR A 219 -14.66 17.31 9.11
CA TYR A 219 -15.27 17.27 10.43
C TYR A 219 -14.15 17.38 11.50
N PRO A 220 -13.70 18.60 11.84
CA PRO A 220 -12.62 18.80 12.81
C PRO A 220 -12.96 18.29 14.23
N GLU A 221 -14.24 18.17 14.54
CA GLU A 221 -14.79 17.58 15.77
C GLU A 221 -15.17 16.09 15.59
N GLY A 222 -14.74 15.49 14.48
CA GLY A 222 -14.97 14.08 14.19
C GLY A 222 -14.37 13.19 15.26
N GLN A 223 -15.12 12.20 15.70
CA GLN A 223 -14.74 11.27 16.75
C GLN A 223 -15.32 9.89 16.49
N TYR A 224 -14.85 8.90 17.23
CA TYR A 224 -15.51 7.60 17.30
C TYR A 224 -16.96 7.78 17.79
N CYS A 225 -17.91 7.10 17.16
CA CYS A 225 -19.27 7.12 17.64
C CYS A 225 -19.36 6.48 19.05
N PRO A 226 -20.18 7.02 19.97
CA PRO A 226 -20.39 6.41 21.28
C PRO A 226 -20.87 4.95 21.18
N ASN A 227 -20.55 4.13 22.19
CA ASN A 227 -20.89 2.70 22.19
C ASN A 227 -22.40 2.42 22.10
N ASP A 228 -23.24 3.30 22.63
CA ASP A 228 -24.70 3.22 22.57
C ASP A 228 -25.29 3.81 21.27
N HIS A 229 -24.45 4.39 20.43
CA HIS A 229 -24.87 4.98 19.17
C HIS A 229 -25.32 3.89 18.17
N SER A 230 -26.46 4.11 17.50
CA SER A 230 -27.06 3.11 16.60
C SER A 230 -26.18 2.69 15.43
N ALA A 231 -25.27 3.56 14.97
CA ALA A 231 -24.28 3.23 13.94
C ALA A 231 -23.21 2.25 14.44
N GLN A 232 -22.81 2.35 15.72
CA GLN A 232 -21.81 1.44 16.29
C GLN A 232 -22.32 0.00 16.26
N ASN A 233 -23.59 -0.21 16.61
CA ASN A 233 -24.26 -1.52 16.57
C ASN A 233 -24.39 -2.11 15.16
N LYS A 234 -24.26 -1.30 14.11
CA LYS A 234 -24.37 -1.70 12.70
C LYS A 234 -23.04 -1.67 11.97
N THR A 235 -21.95 -1.43 12.70
CA THR A 235 -20.62 -1.31 12.12
C THR A 235 -20.15 -2.70 11.66
N PRO A 236 -19.80 -2.87 10.37
CA PRO A 236 -19.21 -4.11 9.91
C PRO A 236 -17.90 -4.43 10.63
N ILE A 237 -17.53 -5.71 10.66
CA ILE A 237 -16.20 -6.12 11.12
C ILE A 237 -15.13 -5.37 10.32
N CYS A 238 -14.05 -4.95 10.99
CA CYS A 238 -12.95 -4.20 10.40
C CYS A 238 -13.33 -2.84 9.81
N ASN A 239 -14.46 -2.32 10.25
CA ASN A 239 -14.88 -0.95 10.04
C ASN A 239 -15.10 -0.24 11.38
N VAL A 240 -15.16 1.08 11.30
CA VAL A 240 -15.45 1.95 12.43
C VAL A 240 -16.49 2.99 12.03
N ALA A 241 -17.44 3.25 12.93
CA ALA A 241 -18.37 4.35 12.80
C ALA A 241 -17.71 5.64 13.32
N CYS A 242 -17.56 6.61 12.43
CA CYS A 242 -17.14 7.95 12.81
C CYS A 242 -18.36 8.87 12.86
N CYS A 243 -18.43 9.71 13.89
CA CYS A 243 -19.50 10.67 14.08
C CYS A 243 -18.94 12.09 13.94
N MET A 244 -19.69 13.00 13.33
CA MET A 244 -19.34 14.42 13.18
C MET A 244 -19.39 15.17 14.53
N ASN A 245 -20.19 14.66 15.47
CA ASN A 245 -20.32 15.08 16.87
C ASN A 245 -20.89 13.90 17.68
N GLU A 246 -21.21 14.05 18.97
CA GLU A 246 -21.69 12.93 19.83
C GLU A 246 -22.96 12.22 19.32
N THR A 247 -23.78 12.87 18.49
CA THR A 247 -25.11 12.38 18.08
C THR A 247 -25.26 12.12 16.59
N THR A 248 -24.37 12.68 15.76
CA THR A 248 -24.53 12.70 14.31
C THR A 248 -23.48 11.80 13.65
N PHE A 249 -23.90 10.65 13.14
CA PHE A 249 -23.07 9.80 12.28
C PHE A 249 -22.62 10.51 11.01
N SER A 250 -21.39 10.27 10.57
CA SER A 250 -20.83 10.84 9.32
C SER A 250 -21.56 10.38 8.06
N GLY A 251 -22.31 9.27 8.16
CA GLY A 251 -23.04 8.66 7.05
C GLY A 251 -22.29 7.51 6.36
N PHE A 252 -21.06 7.21 6.78
CA PHE A 252 -20.26 6.15 6.20
C PHE A 252 -19.31 5.52 7.23
N TYR A 253 -19.03 4.23 7.04
CA TYR A 253 -18.09 3.48 7.88
C TYR A 253 -16.70 3.53 7.26
N SER A 254 -15.71 3.93 8.04
CA SER A 254 -14.30 3.90 7.62
C SER A 254 -13.69 2.53 7.89
N SER A 255 -12.76 2.07 7.08
CA SER A 255 -11.96 0.89 7.39
C SER A 255 -11.13 1.18 8.65
N THR A 256 -11.09 0.25 9.60
CA THR A 256 -10.22 0.40 10.78
C THR A 256 -8.75 0.42 10.35
N PRO A 257 -7.88 1.11 11.09
CA PRO A 257 -6.44 1.03 10.86
C PRO A 257 -5.94 -0.43 10.82
N ASP A 258 -5.01 -0.71 9.93
CA ASP A 258 -4.36 -2.03 9.87
C ASP A 258 -3.76 -2.40 11.23
N GLY A 259 -3.98 -3.65 11.64
CA GLY A 259 -3.60 -4.17 12.95
C GLY A 259 -4.68 -4.10 14.02
N THR A 260 -5.84 -3.48 13.75
CA THR A 260 -6.94 -3.41 14.72
C THR A 260 -7.43 -4.82 15.07
N ASN A 261 -7.40 -5.20 16.35
CA ASN A 261 -7.90 -6.50 16.79
C ASN A 261 -9.37 -6.65 16.41
N CYS A 262 -9.72 -7.83 15.90
CA CYS A 262 -11.10 -8.17 15.58
C CYS A 262 -11.41 -9.59 16.03
N THR A 263 -12.64 -9.78 16.50
CA THR A 263 -13.19 -11.07 16.89
C THR A 263 -14.12 -11.56 15.78
N ASP A 264 -14.10 -12.86 15.50
CA ASP A 264 -15.05 -13.44 14.56
C ASP A 264 -16.46 -13.52 15.15
N GLU A 265 -17.45 -13.84 14.30
CA GLU A 265 -18.87 -13.92 14.70
C GLU A 265 -19.14 -14.92 15.83
N ASN A 266 -18.20 -15.82 16.14
CA ASN A 266 -18.29 -16.79 17.23
C ASN A 266 -17.68 -16.29 18.55
N GLY A 267 -17.15 -15.05 18.59
CA GLY A 267 -16.60 -14.42 19.78
C GLY A 267 -15.21 -14.94 20.18
N GLY A 268 -14.49 -15.59 19.27
CA GLY A 268 -13.10 -16.00 19.49
C GLY A 268 -12.14 -14.84 19.31
N ASP A 269 -11.34 -14.53 20.34
CA ASP A 269 -10.13 -13.71 20.22
C ASP A 269 -8.96 -14.61 19.84
N ASP A 270 -8.95 -15.05 18.59
CA ASP A 270 -7.92 -15.93 18.08
C ASP A 270 -6.60 -15.16 17.77
N GLY A 271 -6.47 -13.87 18.11
CA GLY A 271 -5.35 -13.05 17.64
C GLY A 271 -5.48 -12.62 16.17
N LYS A 272 -6.73 -12.42 15.73
CA LYS A 272 -7.05 -11.87 14.42
C LYS A 272 -7.04 -10.34 14.47
N VAL A 273 -6.56 -9.74 13.38
CA VAL A 273 -6.45 -8.30 13.16
C VAL A 273 -7.04 -7.93 11.81
N CYS A 274 -7.45 -6.68 11.68
CA CYS A 274 -7.93 -6.10 10.43
C CYS A 274 -6.76 -5.68 9.55
N LEU A 275 -6.80 -6.04 8.27
CA LEU A 275 -5.87 -5.62 7.22
C LEU A 275 -6.70 -5.26 5.99
N PHE A 276 -6.67 -4.00 5.54
CA PHE A 276 -7.55 -3.46 4.50
C PHE A 276 -8.98 -4.00 4.64
N PHE A 277 -9.69 -3.55 5.71
CA PHE A 277 -11.10 -3.88 6.01
C PHE A 277 -11.46 -5.38 6.13
N GLU A 278 -10.48 -6.27 6.10
CA GLU A 278 -10.68 -7.72 6.16
C GLU A 278 -9.98 -8.34 7.37
N MET A 279 -10.60 -9.38 7.94
CA MET A 279 -10.05 -10.09 9.08
C MET A 279 -8.91 -11.02 8.65
N ARG A 280 -7.79 -10.98 9.38
CA ARG A 280 -6.57 -11.75 9.14
C ARG A 280 -5.93 -12.18 10.45
N TRP A 281 -5.00 -13.13 10.42
CA TRP A 281 -4.18 -13.45 11.60
C TRP A 281 -3.07 -12.40 11.75
N ALA A 282 -2.78 -11.99 12.99
CA ALA A 282 -1.64 -11.12 13.25
C ALA A 282 -0.36 -11.73 12.65
N LEU A 283 0.25 -11.01 11.69
CA LEU A 283 1.56 -11.34 11.12
C LEU A 283 1.66 -12.71 10.41
N GLY A 284 0.54 -13.22 9.89
CA GLY A 284 0.57 -14.26 8.85
C GLY A 284 0.66 -15.72 9.31
N ARG A 285 0.10 -16.13 10.46
CA ARG A 285 -0.29 -17.55 10.75
C ARG A 285 -1.03 -17.72 12.10
N PRO A 286 -2.00 -18.65 12.21
CA PRO A 286 -2.07 -19.53 13.37
C PRO A 286 -0.95 -20.58 13.29
N VAL A 287 -0.16 -20.73 14.35
CA VAL A 287 0.66 -21.94 14.53
C VAL A 287 -0.28 -23.08 14.92
N SER A 288 -0.80 -23.78 13.91
CA SER A 288 -1.16 -25.19 14.02
C SER A 288 -0.53 -25.88 12.81
N SER A 289 0.68 -26.44 12.88
CA SER A 289 1.22 -27.30 13.92
C SER A 289 2.70 -26.97 14.22
N MET A 290 3.07 -27.24 15.47
CA MET A 290 4.44 -27.57 15.86
C MET A 290 4.86 -28.97 15.35
N GLU A 291 4.48 -29.33 14.11
CA GLU A 291 4.92 -30.56 13.45
C GLU A 291 5.22 -30.25 11.98
N ASN A 292 6.31 -29.52 11.75
CA ASN A 292 7.12 -29.77 10.57
C ASN A 292 8.44 -30.35 11.07
N GLU A 293 8.36 -31.59 11.54
CA GLU A 293 9.52 -32.47 11.50
C GLU A 293 9.95 -32.60 10.04
N TRP A 294 11.22 -32.33 9.83
CA TRP A 294 11.98 -32.82 8.70
C TRP A 294 11.65 -34.30 8.45
N ILE A 295 10.97 -34.61 7.35
CA ILE A 295 11.04 -35.95 6.77
C ILE A 295 11.45 -35.79 5.31
N HIS A 296 12.77 -35.81 5.12
CA HIS A 296 13.35 -36.44 3.95
C HIS A 296 12.85 -37.89 3.90
N HIS A 297 12.16 -38.28 2.84
CA HIS A 297 12.35 -39.61 2.28
C HIS A 297 12.15 -39.57 0.76
N VAL A 298 13.27 -39.87 0.09
CA VAL A 298 13.50 -40.44 -1.25
C VAL A 298 12.31 -40.47 -2.21
#